data_AF-A0A359F8Z9-F1
#
_entry.id   AF-A0A359F8Z9-F1
#
_cell.length_a   1.000
_cell.length_b   1.000
_cell.length_c   1.000
_cell.angle_alpha   90.00
_cell.angle_beta   90.00
_cell.angle_gamma   90.00
#
_symmetry.space_group_name_H-M   'P 1'
#
loop_
_entity.id
_entity.type
_entity.pdbx_description
1 polymer ?
#
loop_
_entity_poly.entity_id
_entity_poly.type
_entity_poly.pdbx_seq_one_letter_code
_entity_poly.pdbx_strand_id
1 'polypeptide(L)'
;MDNDIAMERVKLSVSVLDLLNFIVPGATLIAVIAVFEVLAPPGPRVANGFTALWATMHPFITGQGWLIPALVGLTVVLAAYVVGHVIDSVANLLIDRVLIYKGFGYPYANLLGTSPTFEASARKSGDSRRWREYSRNFFRGTFVLLNVYWIARWLQLYFQHTQDVTRLIVLQYVIYGLDVCLILQLVLKVSCSSVRASTPSPLGKLITSPVLGISIYQIARSLAVGIAWPFRMWSALLVPVLNTRLSFNAEFRDKYKDQFERLFGLDAEYAESNNYWMTYCYVSQRAPSLALVVKRWETLYLFSRNLATAFFLSFQFVVLWMFAHASVPRTGPSTATWLWVAAGLYGLSVLFLIHFYYLYVSYFSKLLFRSFVFLAEEQHPLGRPHAMRSRAGRGAP
;
A
#
# COMPACT_ATOMS: atom_id res chain seq x y z
N MET A 1 -25.41 -28.69 25.47
CA MET A 1 -24.23 -28.27 24.69
C MET A 1 -23.61 -27.15 25.50
N ASP A 2 -22.78 -27.54 26.47
CA ASP A 2 -22.14 -26.60 27.38
C ASP A 2 -21.05 -25.87 26.64
N ASN A 3 -21.24 -24.55 26.54
CA ASN A 3 -20.27 -23.61 25.98
C ASN A 3 -19.15 -23.39 27.00
N ASP A 4 -18.39 -24.44 27.31
CA ASP A 4 -17.03 -24.28 27.83
C ASP A 4 -16.15 -23.82 26.66
N ILE A 5 -16.32 -22.55 26.28
CA ILE A 5 -15.29 -21.81 25.56
C ILE A 5 -14.18 -21.65 26.59
N ALA A 6 -13.36 -22.71 26.72
CA ALA A 6 -12.12 -22.66 27.43
C ALA A 6 -11.40 -21.41 26.92
N MET A 7 -11.24 -20.41 27.79
CA MET A 7 -10.36 -19.28 27.53
C MET A 7 -8.97 -19.88 27.38
N GLU A 8 -8.64 -20.26 26.15
CA GLU A 8 -7.31 -20.66 25.75
C GLU A 8 -6.43 -19.50 26.14
N ARG A 9 -5.63 -19.66 27.21
CA ARG A 9 -4.77 -18.61 27.75
C ARG A 9 -4.01 -18.05 26.56
N VAL A 10 -4.27 -16.79 26.23
CA VAL A 10 -3.61 -16.08 25.14
C VAL A 10 -2.13 -16.11 25.46
N LYS A 11 -1.41 -17.08 24.89
CA LYS A 11 0.03 -17.14 25.01
C LYS A 11 0.54 -15.96 24.21
N LEU A 12 0.99 -14.93 24.93
CA LEU A 12 1.81 -13.83 24.38
C LEU A 12 3.18 -14.41 23.96
N SER A 13 3.18 -15.38 23.06
CA SER A 13 4.39 -15.82 22.40
C SER A 13 4.66 -14.84 21.28
N VAL A 14 5.75 -14.07 21.39
CA VAL A 14 6.31 -13.31 20.26
C VAL A 14 6.47 -14.30 19.12
N SER A 15 5.64 -14.15 18.10
CA SER A 15 5.62 -15.06 16.97
C SER A 15 6.68 -14.65 15.96
N VAL A 16 7.06 -15.57 15.07
CA VAL A 16 7.90 -15.21 13.91
C VAL A 16 7.24 -14.10 13.06
N LEU A 17 5.90 -14.01 13.10
CA LEU A 17 5.15 -12.93 12.45
C LEU A 17 5.47 -11.58 13.08
N ASP A 18 5.54 -11.51 14.41
CA ASP A 18 5.81 -10.25 15.12
C ASP A 18 7.23 -9.77 14.85
N LEU A 19 8.18 -10.72 14.83
CA LEU A 19 9.57 -10.44 14.48
C LEU A 19 9.68 -9.86 13.06
N LEU A 20 9.13 -10.56 12.07
CA LEU A 20 9.26 -10.17 10.67
C LEU A 20 8.43 -8.92 10.36
N ASN A 21 7.17 -8.86 10.76
CA ASN A 21 6.28 -7.77 10.33
C ASN A 21 6.45 -6.48 11.12
N PHE A 22 6.91 -6.54 12.38
CA PHE A 22 7.02 -5.35 13.23
C PHE A 22 8.47 -5.05 13.62
N ILE A 23 9.16 -5.99 14.28
CA ILE A 23 10.49 -5.71 14.84
C ILE A 23 11.49 -5.39 13.73
N VAL A 24 11.58 -6.19 12.66
CA VAL A 24 12.57 -5.97 11.59
C VAL A 24 12.36 -4.62 10.87
N PRO A 25 11.14 -4.25 10.39
CA PRO A 25 10.91 -2.95 9.78
C PRO A 25 11.18 -1.78 10.74
N GLY A 26 10.78 -1.88 12.00
CA GLY A 26 11.04 -0.84 12.99
C GLY A 26 12.52 -0.70 13.32
N ALA A 27 13.22 -1.81 13.52
CA ALA A 27 14.67 -1.84 13.71
C ALA A 27 15.41 -1.30 12.49
N THR A 28 14.93 -1.58 11.27
CA THR A 28 15.49 -1.04 10.03
C THR A 28 15.45 0.49 10.04
N LEU A 29 14.29 1.10 10.33
CA LEU A 29 14.15 2.55 10.39
C LEU A 29 15.03 3.16 11.49
N ILE A 30 14.99 2.59 12.70
CA ILE A 30 15.81 3.06 13.84
C ILE A 30 17.30 2.96 13.53
N ALA A 31 17.76 1.84 12.95
CA ALA A 31 19.16 1.63 12.60
C ALA A 31 19.62 2.64 11.55
N VAL A 32 18.82 2.90 10.51
CA VAL A 32 19.17 3.91 9.50
C VAL A 32 19.26 5.30 10.12
N ILE A 33 18.29 5.68 10.97
CA ILE A 33 18.32 6.95 11.70
C ILE A 33 19.57 7.06 12.58
N ALA A 34 19.87 6.02 13.38
CA ALA A 34 21.02 6.01 14.27
C ALA A 34 22.35 6.10 13.52
N VAL A 35 22.54 5.27 12.48
CA VAL A 35 23.73 5.29 11.63
C VAL A 35 23.89 6.65 10.95
N PHE A 36 22.79 7.22 10.46
CA PHE A 36 22.77 8.54 9.85
C PHE A 36 23.17 9.62 10.86
N GLU A 37 22.59 9.65 12.06
CA GLU A 37 22.93 10.65 13.10
C GLU A 37 24.39 10.56 13.57
N VAL A 38 24.94 9.34 13.68
CA VAL A 38 26.32 9.10 14.11
C VAL A 38 27.32 9.61 13.08
N LEU A 39 27.09 9.23 11.82
CA LEU A 39 28.04 9.47 10.73
C LEU A 39 27.79 10.84 10.05
N ALA A 40 26.62 11.45 10.24
CA ALA A 40 26.38 12.80 9.75
C ALA A 40 27.35 13.76 10.44
N PRO A 41 27.98 14.67 9.67
CA PRO A 41 28.90 15.64 10.24
C PRO A 41 28.18 16.39 11.37
N PRO A 42 28.87 16.70 12.48
CA PRO A 42 28.31 17.54 13.51
C PRO A 42 27.89 18.86 12.86
N GLY A 43 26.60 19.02 12.55
CA GLY A 43 26.01 20.34 12.43
C GLY A 43 26.10 21.03 13.80
N PRO A 44 25.32 22.09 14.04
CA PRO A 44 25.00 22.48 15.41
C PRO A 44 24.21 21.33 16.07
N ARG A 45 24.94 20.26 16.46
CA ARG A 45 24.51 19.29 17.44
C ARG A 45 24.09 20.15 18.64
N VAL A 46 22.95 19.86 19.23
CA VAL A 46 22.53 20.31 20.57
C VAL A 46 21.50 21.45 20.71
N ALA A 47 21.09 22.24 19.71
CA ALA A 47 20.04 23.25 19.98
C ALA A 47 18.58 22.74 19.86
N ASN A 48 18.27 21.84 18.90
CA ASN A 48 16.87 21.64 18.44
C ASN A 48 16.27 20.23 18.66
N GLY A 49 16.80 19.41 19.58
CA GLY A 49 16.17 18.14 19.98
C GLY A 49 16.19 16.99 18.96
N PHE A 50 16.65 17.21 17.72
CA PHE A 50 16.61 16.21 16.63
C PHE A 50 17.81 15.24 16.57
N THR A 51 18.79 15.36 17.47
CA THR A 51 19.96 14.44 17.59
C THR A 51 19.84 13.54 18.82
N ALA A 52 18.61 13.26 19.24
CA ALA A 52 18.33 12.66 20.53
C ALA A 52 18.68 11.16 20.58
N LEU A 53 18.56 10.40 19.49
CA LEU A 53 18.64 8.94 19.60
C LEU A 53 20.06 8.48 19.94
N TRP A 54 21.08 8.88 19.16
CA TRP A 54 22.46 8.52 19.47
C TRP A 54 22.95 9.16 20.77
N ALA A 55 22.66 10.44 21.01
CA ALA A 55 23.07 11.13 22.23
C ALA A 55 22.45 10.47 23.49
N THR A 56 21.23 9.94 23.38
CA THR A 56 20.59 9.16 24.43
C THR A 56 21.24 7.80 24.57
N MET A 57 21.53 7.08 23.48
CA MET A 57 22.04 5.71 23.55
C MET A 57 23.53 5.60 23.92
N HIS A 58 24.37 6.51 23.45
CA HIS A 58 25.83 6.42 23.55
C HIS A 58 26.35 6.30 24.99
N PRO A 59 25.91 7.12 25.98
CA PRO A 59 26.38 7.00 27.37
C PRO A 59 26.06 5.65 28.01
N PHE A 60 24.97 5.01 27.59
CA PHE A 60 24.58 3.70 28.13
C PHE A 60 25.34 2.54 27.48
N ILE A 61 25.77 2.71 26.22
CA ILE A 61 26.57 1.71 25.51
C ILE A 61 28.02 1.69 26.03
N THR A 62 28.57 2.86 26.39
CA THR A 62 29.96 3.00 26.84
C THR A 62 30.15 2.86 28.37
N GLY A 63 29.06 2.71 29.13
CA GLY A 63 29.11 2.54 30.58
C GLY A 63 29.83 1.26 31.02
N GLN A 64 30.41 1.28 32.23
CA GLN A 64 31.04 0.09 32.83
C GLN A 64 29.96 -0.89 33.33
N GLY A 65 29.93 -2.11 32.77
CA GLY A 65 29.04 -3.20 33.18
C GLY A 65 28.06 -3.64 32.08
N TRP A 66 27.62 -4.90 32.12
CA TRP A 66 26.76 -5.50 31.08
C TRP A 66 25.27 -5.16 31.21
N LEU A 67 24.81 -4.80 32.43
CA LEU A 67 23.40 -4.60 32.73
C LEU A 67 22.80 -3.39 31.99
N ILE A 68 23.51 -2.27 31.96
CA ILE A 68 23.04 -1.05 31.31
C ILE A 68 22.91 -1.25 29.78
N PRO A 69 23.93 -1.76 29.06
CA PRO A 69 23.79 -2.12 27.66
C PRO A 69 22.64 -3.12 27.39
N ALA A 70 22.43 -4.11 28.28
CA ALA A 70 21.34 -5.06 28.13
C ALA A 70 19.95 -4.40 28.25
N LEU A 71 19.76 -3.50 29.23
CA LEU A 71 18.52 -2.74 29.38
C LEU A 71 18.27 -1.78 28.21
N VAL A 72 19.31 -1.14 27.69
CA VAL A 72 19.19 -0.32 26.47
C VAL A 72 18.88 -1.17 25.25
N GLY A 73 19.53 -2.32 25.09
CA GLY A 73 19.21 -3.27 24.02
C GLY A 73 17.74 -3.69 24.06
N LEU A 74 17.23 -4.05 25.24
CA LEU A 74 15.82 -4.38 25.44
C LEU A 74 14.90 -3.19 25.08
N THR A 75 15.26 -1.99 25.52
CA THR A 75 14.50 -0.76 25.23
C THR A 75 14.45 -0.47 23.72
N VAL A 76 15.56 -0.66 23.01
CA VAL A 76 15.64 -0.51 21.55
C VAL A 76 14.79 -1.55 20.84
N VAL A 77 14.78 -2.80 21.30
CA VAL A 77 13.91 -3.85 20.74
C VAL A 77 12.43 -3.51 20.95
N LEU A 78 12.05 -3.03 22.14
CA LEU A 78 10.69 -2.59 22.41
C LEU A 78 10.30 -1.37 21.55
N ALA A 79 11.20 -0.40 21.41
CA ALA A 79 10.99 0.75 20.54
C ALA A 79 10.84 0.32 19.07
N ALA A 80 11.68 -0.61 18.59
CA ALA A 80 11.58 -1.18 17.26
C ALA A 80 10.23 -1.87 17.03
N TYR A 81 9.73 -2.61 18.01
CA TYR A 81 8.41 -3.23 17.94
C TYR A 81 7.28 -2.18 17.81
N VAL A 82 7.29 -1.14 18.64
CA VAL A 82 6.30 -0.06 18.59
C VAL A 82 6.36 0.70 17.26
N VAL A 83 7.56 1.08 16.83
CA VAL A 83 7.79 1.74 15.53
C VAL A 83 7.34 0.83 14.38
N GLY A 84 7.55 -0.48 14.50
CA GLY A 84 7.05 -1.48 13.56
C GLY A 84 5.54 -1.45 13.38
N HIS A 85 4.77 -1.33 14.46
CA HIS A 85 3.30 -1.18 14.40
C HIS A 85 2.86 0.13 13.73
N VAL A 86 3.60 1.22 13.96
CA VAL A 86 3.35 2.49 13.26
C VAL A 86 3.62 2.32 11.77
N ILE A 87 4.73 1.67 11.39
CA ILE A 87 5.07 1.37 9.99
C ILE A 87 3.98 0.52 9.35
N ASP A 88 3.52 -0.54 10.02
CA ASP A 88 2.43 -1.40 9.53
C ASP A 88 1.14 -0.62 9.28
N SER A 89 0.78 0.28 10.20
CA SER A 89 -0.39 1.14 10.08
C SER A 89 -0.29 2.09 8.88
N VAL A 90 0.89 2.70 8.69
CA VAL A 90 1.18 3.57 7.54
C VAL A 90 1.16 2.76 6.23
N ALA A 91 1.76 1.57 6.24
CA ALA A 91 1.80 0.68 5.09
C ALA A 91 0.39 0.22 4.67
N ASN A 92 -0.45 -0.18 5.62
CA ASN A 92 -1.84 -0.54 5.38
C ASN A 92 -2.64 0.65 4.79
N LEU A 93 -2.41 1.86 5.28
CA LEU A 93 -3.07 3.05 4.74
C LEU A 93 -2.59 3.39 3.32
N LEU A 94 -1.29 3.54 3.12
CA LEU A 94 -0.72 4.04 1.87
C LEU A 94 -0.66 2.97 0.77
N ILE A 95 -0.31 1.75 1.13
CA ILE A 95 -0.16 0.65 0.17
C ILE A 95 -1.50 -0.07 0.01
N ASP A 96 -2.07 -0.66 1.05
CA ASP A 96 -3.26 -1.50 0.84
C ASP A 96 -4.52 -0.69 0.54
N ARG A 97 -4.79 0.37 1.31
CA ARG A 97 -6.01 1.17 1.10
C ARG A 97 -5.87 2.10 -0.11
N VAL A 98 -4.81 2.90 -0.17
CA VAL A 98 -4.64 3.91 -1.23
C VAL A 98 -4.16 3.27 -2.53
N LEU A 99 -3.02 2.57 -2.54
CA LEU A 99 -2.44 2.05 -3.77
C LEU A 99 -3.21 0.83 -4.31
N ILE A 100 -3.45 -0.19 -3.49
CA ILE A 100 -4.10 -1.44 -3.93
C ILE A 100 -5.60 -1.23 -4.06
N TYR A 101 -6.34 -0.99 -2.98
CA TYR A 101 -7.79 -0.98 -3.01
C TYR A 101 -8.35 0.18 -3.86
N LYS A 102 -7.88 1.41 -3.61
CA LYS A 102 -8.37 2.59 -4.35
C LYS A 102 -7.67 2.81 -5.69
N GLY A 103 -6.40 2.45 -5.84
CA GLY A 103 -5.63 2.64 -7.06
C GLY A 103 -5.79 1.48 -8.06
N PHE A 104 -5.21 0.32 -7.76
CA PHE A 104 -5.16 -0.83 -8.67
C PHE A 104 -6.47 -1.64 -8.73
N GLY A 105 -7.19 -1.72 -7.61
CA GLY A 105 -8.13 -2.80 -7.33
C GLY A 105 -7.42 -4.03 -6.78
N TYR A 106 -8.16 -4.88 -6.06
CA TYR A 106 -7.61 -6.13 -5.54
C TYR A 106 -7.26 -7.12 -6.66
N PRO A 107 -6.21 -7.96 -6.50
CA PRO A 107 -5.78 -8.91 -7.52
C PRO A 107 -6.85 -9.90 -7.97
N TYR A 108 -7.76 -10.30 -7.06
CA TYR A 108 -8.80 -11.28 -7.35
C TYR A 108 -9.66 -10.86 -8.54
N ALA A 109 -9.94 -9.57 -8.71
CA ALA A 109 -10.76 -9.07 -9.81
C ALA A 109 -10.11 -9.37 -11.17
N ASN A 110 -8.80 -9.10 -11.29
CA ASN A 110 -8.06 -9.40 -12.51
C ASN A 110 -7.86 -10.92 -12.69
N LEU A 111 -7.47 -11.62 -11.62
CA LEU A 111 -7.16 -13.06 -11.67
C LEU A 111 -8.38 -13.89 -12.07
N LEU A 112 -9.53 -13.62 -11.46
CA LEU A 112 -10.77 -14.36 -11.66
C LEU A 112 -11.59 -13.82 -12.84
N GLY A 113 -11.10 -12.78 -13.53
CA GLY A 113 -11.85 -12.09 -14.58
C GLY A 113 -13.21 -11.60 -14.10
N THR A 114 -13.39 -11.42 -12.79
CA THR A 114 -14.58 -10.80 -12.25
C THR A 114 -14.42 -9.32 -12.53
N SER A 115 -15.27 -8.79 -13.43
CA SER A 115 -15.40 -7.34 -13.56
C SER A 115 -15.58 -6.82 -12.14
N PRO A 116 -14.73 -5.88 -11.65
CA PRO A 116 -14.79 -5.44 -10.28
C PRO A 116 -16.22 -4.96 -10.01
N THR A 117 -17.00 -5.74 -9.27
CA THR A 117 -18.47 -5.83 -9.43
C THR A 117 -19.26 -4.64 -9.01
N PHE A 118 -18.58 -3.68 -8.42
CA PHE A 118 -18.98 -2.30 -8.50
C PHE A 118 -19.45 -1.90 -9.92
N GLU A 119 -18.89 -2.41 -11.02
CA GLU A 119 -19.37 -2.18 -12.40
C GLU A 119 -20.72 -2.83 -12.70
N ALA A 120 -21.01 -4.02 -12.19
CA ALA A 120 -22.28 -4.69 -12.45
C ALA A 120 -23.43 -4.12 -11.58
N SER A 121 -23.15 -3.73 -10.33
CA SER A 121 -24.09 -2.98 -9.48
C SER A 121 -24.25 -1.51 -9.94
N ALA A 122 -23.20 -0.89 -10.48
CA ALA A 122 -23.25 0.46 -11.07
C ALA A 122 -23.88 0.52 -12.46
N ARG A 123 -24.03 -0.61 -13.16
CA ARG A 123 -24.81 -0.62 -14.41
C ARG A 123 -26.25 -0.15 -14.17
N LYS A 124 -26.76 -0.26 -12.94
CA LYS A 124 -28.06 0.32 -12.56
C LYS A 124 -28.05 1.83 -12.31
N SER A 125 -26.90 2.47 -12.10
CA SER A 125 -26.79 3.93 -11.92
C SER A 125 -25.52 4.49 -12.57
N GLY A 126 -25.65 5.06 -13.78
CA GLY A 126 -24.53 5.58 -14.58
C GLY A 126 -23.58 6.53 -13.84
N ASP A 127 -24.05 7.23 -12.80
CA ASP A 127 -23.25 8.13 -11.97
C ASP A 127 -22.21 7.42 -11.11
N SER A 128 -22.52 6.23 -10.58
CA SER A 128 -21.59 5.51 -9.69
C SER A 128 -20.35 4.99 -10.42
N ARG A 129 -20.46 4.67 -11.71
CA ARG A 129 -19.32 4.28 -12.56
C ARG A 129 -18.37 5.45 -12.77
N ARG A 130 -18.92 6.62 -13.12
CA ARG A 130 -18.19 7.87 -13.37
C ARG A 130 -17.30 8.24 -12.17
N TRP A 131 -17.90 8.35 -10.98
CA TRP A 131 -17.18 8.75 -9.76
C TRP A 131 -16.04 7.79 -9.35
N ARG A 132 -16.16 6.49 -9.64
CA ARG A 132 -15.10 5.54 -9.33
C ARG A 132 -13.91 5.63 -10.26
N GLU A 133 -14.15 5.83 -11.56
CA GLU A 133 -13.06 6.02 -12.52
C GLU A 133 -12.24 7.27 -12.14
N TYR A 134 -12.94 8.38 -11.83
CA TYR A 134 -12.33 9.57 -11.25
C TYR A 134 -11.53 9.23 -9.99
N SER A 135 -12.15 8.55 -9.01
CA SER A 135 -11.47 8.24 -7.75
C SER A 135 -10.24 7.35 -7.93
N ARG A 136 -10.27 6.35 -8.81
CA ARG A 136 -9.10 5.49 -9.09
C ARG A 136 -7.96 6.27 -9.71
N ASN A 137 -8.26 7.08 -10.73
CA ASN A 137 -7.25 7.92 -11.37
C ASN A 137 -6.70 8.96 -10.38
N PHE A 138 -7.55 9.54 -9.54
CA PHE A 138 -7.13 10.43 -8.46
C PHE A 138 -6.05 9.79 -7.58
N PHE A 139 -6.34 8.64 -6.97
CA PHE A 139 -5.38 8.00 -6.04
C PHE A 139 -4.10 7.52 -6.75
N ARG A 140 -4.20 7.03 -7.99
CA ARG A 140 -3.02 6.70 -8.81
C ARG A 140 -2.15 7.93 -9.07
N GLY A 141 -2.79 9.04 -9.44
CA GLY A 141 -2.13 10.31 -9.69
C GLY A 141 -1.48 10.89 -8.44
N THR A 142 -2.20 10.91 -7.31
CA THR A 142 -1.67 11.37 -6.02
C THR A 142 -0.47 10.54 -5.57
N PHE A 143 -0.54 9.21 -5.70
CA PHE A 143 0.59 8.34 -5.36
C PHE A 143 1.84 8.67 -6.18
N VAL A 144 1.70 8.90 -7.49
CA VAL A 144 2.83 9.29 -8.34
C VAL A 144 3.34 10.68 -8.00
N LEU A 145 2.45 11.68 -7.87
CA LEU A 145 2.84 13.04 -7.55
C LEU A 145 3.62 13.11 -6.24
N LEU A 146 3.18 12.39 -5.20
CA LEU A 146 3.91 12.33 -3.92
C LEU A 146 5.31 11.75 -4.09
N ASN A 147 5.48 10.67 -4.85
CA ASN A 147 6.80 10.09 -5.11
C ASN A 147 7.70 11.04 -5.93
N VAL A 148 7.17 11.63 -6.99
CA VAL A 148 7.88 12.61 -7.83
C VAL A 148 8.27 13.84 -7.00
N TYR A 149 7.40 14.29 -6.10
CA TYR A 149 7.68 15.39 -5.18
C TYR A 149 8.88 15.10 -4.30
N TRP A 150 8.92 13.92 -3.66
CA TRP A 150 10.05 13.56 -2.81
C TRP A 150 11.35 13.38 -3.59
N ILE A 151 11.29 12.82 -4.81
CA ILE A 151 12.46 12.74 -5.69
C ILE A 151 12.94 14.14 -6.09
N ALA A 152 12.02 15.06 -6.42
CA ALA A 152 12.36 16.44 -6.75
C ALA A 152 13.00 17.17 -5.56
N ARG A 153 12.49 16.95 -4.34
CA ARG A 153 13.08 17.48 -3.11
C ARG A 153 14.49 16.91 -2.85
N TRP A 154 14.72 15.63 -3.12
CA TRP A 154 16.06 15.05 -3.07
C TRP A 154 16.99 15.65 -4.13
N LEU A 155 16.53 15.79 -5.39
CA LEU A 155 17.29 16.44 -6.47
C LEU A 155 17.64 17.90 -6.14
N GLN A 156 16.78 18.60 -5.40
CA GLN A 156 17.03 19.98 -4.97
C GLN A 156 18.26 20.04 -4.07
N LEU A 157 18.37 19.13 -3.10
CA LEU A 157 19.55 19.01 -2.23
C LEU A 157 20.80 18.63 -3.04
N TYR A 158 20.64 17.78 -4.05
CA TYR A 158 21.74 17.39 -4.94
C TYR A 158 22.27 18.58 -5.76
N PHE A 159 21.40 19.35 -6.43
CA PHE A 159 21.84 20.51 -7.21
C PHE A 159 22.35 21.66 -6.35
N GLN A 160 21.83 21.82 -5.12
CA GLN A 160 22.43 22.73 -4.13
C GLN A 160 23.86 22.32 -3.80
N HIS A 161 24.12 21.02 -3.60
CA HIS A 161 25.47 20.52 -3.31
C HIS A 161 26.42 20.71 -4.49
N THR A 162 25.98 20.48 -5.73
CA THR A 162 26.81 20.67 -6.94
C THR A 162 26.91 22.12 -7.39
N GLN A 163 26.30 23.07 -6.67
CA GLN A 163 26.24 24.50 -7.01
C GLN A 163 25.69 24.78 -8.43
N ASP A 164 24.80 23.92 -8.94
CA ASP A 164 24.18 24.10 -10.26
C ASP A 164 22.94 25.01 -10.13
N VAL A 165 23.19 26.31 -10.16
CA VAL A 165 22.16 27.35 -9.93
C VAL A 165 21.05 27.27 -10.97
N THR A 166 21.37 27.01 -12.23
CA THR A 166 20.38 26.96 -13.31
C THR A 166 19.41 25.80 -13.11
N ARG A 167 19.91 24.58 -12.85
CA ARG A 167 19.04 23.43 -12.60
C ARG A 167 18.26 23.57 -11.31
N LEU A 168 18.85 24.20 -10.30
CA LEU A 168 18.17 24.47 -9.03
C LEU A 168 16.96 25.40 -9.23
N ILE A 169 17.10 26.48 -10.00
CA ILE A 169 16.00 27.40 -10.31
C ILE A 169 14.87 26.67 -11.05
N VAL A 170 15.21 25.93 -12.11
CA VAL A 170 14.21 25.14 -12.87
C VAL A 170 13.50 24.14 -11.96
N LEU A 171 14.24 23.42 -11.13
CA LEU A 171 13.68 22.44 -10.22
C LEU A 171 12.79 23.08 -9.14
N GLN A 172 13.12 24.28 -8.67
CA GLN A 172 12.27 25.02 -7.73
C GLN A 172 10.90 25.33 -8.35
N TYR A 173 10.85 25.76 -9.61
CA TYR A 173 9.58 25.95 -10.33
C TYR A 173 8.81 24.65 -10.50
N VAL A 174 9.50 23.53 -10.79
CA VAL A 174 8.87 22.20 -10.84
C VAL A 174 8.25 21.83 -9.50
N ILE A 175 8.98 22.03 -8.39
CA ILE A 175 8.50 21.75 -7.04
C ILE A 175 7.27 22.61 -6.70
N TYR A 176 7.30 23.91 -7.00
CA TYR A 176 6.13 24.77 -6.81
C TYR A 176 4.93 24.31 -7.63
N GLY A 177 5.15 23.87 -8.88
CA GLY A 177 4.11 23.25 -9.70
C GLY A 177 3.54 22.00 -9.04
N LEU A 178 4.38 21.14 -8.48
CA LEU A 178 3.96 19.93 -7.75
C LEU A 178 3.18 20.27 -6.47
N ASP A 179 3.63 21.25 -5.68
CA ASP A 179 2.92 21.74 -4.48
C ASP A 179 1.50 22.21 -4.87
N VAL A 180 1.38 23.05 -5.90
CA VAL A 180 0.08 23.52 -6.41
C VAL A 180 -0.78 22.35 -6.90
N CYS A 181 -0.22 21.40 -7.65
CA CYS A 181 -0.95 20.22 -8.11
C CYS A 181 -1.47 19.35 -6.96
N LEU A 182 -0.66 19.12 -5.92
CA LEU A 182 -1.05 18.34 -4.75
C LEU A 182 -2.17 19.02 -3.95
N ILE A 183 -2.05 20.34 -3.72
CA ILE A 183 -3.09 21.15 -3.05
C ILE A 183 -4.38 21.13 -3.88
N LEU A 184 -4.29 21.40 -5.19
CA LEU A 184 -5.45 21.40 -6.08
C LEU A 184 -6.13 20.04 -6.11
N GLN A 185 -5.37 18.94 -6.13
CA GLN A 185 -5.92 17.60 -6.02
C GLN A 185 -6.71 17.40 -4.72
N LEU A 186 -6.13 17.78 -3.58
CA LEU A 186 -6.80 17.65 -2.29
C LEU A 186 -8.10 18.46 -2.27
N VAL A 187 -8.05 19.72 -2.70
CA VAL A 187 -9.23 20.61 -2.79
C VAL A 187 -10.29 20.00 -3.69
N LEU A 188 -9.94 19.52 -4.89
CA LEU A 188 -10.88 18.87 -5.79
C LEU A 188 -11.49 17.61 -5.17
N LYS A 189 -10.69 16.80 -4.48
CA LYS A 189 -11.19 15.58 -3.83
C LYS A 189 -12.19 15.87 -2.73
N VAL A 190 -11.87 16.83 -1.86
CA VAL A 190 -12.75 17.28 -0.79
C VAL A 190 -14.03 17.86 -1.39
N SER A 191 -13.92 18.76 -2.37
CA SER A 191 -15.08 19.36 -3.06
C SER A 191 -15.98 18.31 -3.72
N CYS A 192 -15.41 17.37 -4.49
CA CYS A 192 -16.17 16.29 -5.10
C CYS A 192 -16.83 15.37 -4.05
N SER A 193 -16.16 15.12 -2.91
CA SER A 193 -16.74 14.33 -1.82
C SER A 193 -17.90 15.07 -1.14
N SER A 194 -17.76 16.37 -0.91
CA SER A 194 -18.81 17.23 -0.33
C SER A 194 -20.02 17.35 -1.25
N VAL A 195 -19.82 17.51 -2.56
CA VAL A 195 -20.90 17.50 -3.56
C VAL A 195 -21.64 16.17 -3.55
N ARG A 196 -20.90 15.06 -3.48
CA ARG A 196 -21.50 13.73 -3.39
C ARG A 196 -22.31 13.55 -2.10
N ALA A 197 -21.81 14.00 -0.96
CA ALA A 197 -22.50 13.88 0.33
C ALA A 197 -23.73 14.79 0.45
N SER A 198 -23.71 15.97 -0.19
CA SER A 198 -24.78 16.99 -0.10
C SER A 198 -26.03 16.69 -0.93
N THR A 199 -26.13 15.52 -1.57
CA THR A 199 -27.22 15.19 -2.51
C THR A 199 -28.65 15.23 -1.96
N PRO A 200 -28.94 15.21 -0.64
CA PRO A 200 -30.29 15.51 -0.16
C PRO A 200 -30.50 16.95 0.36
N SER A 201 -29.47 17.80 0.49
CA SER A 201 -29.64 19.14 1.09
C SER A 201 -30.08 20.21 0.06
N PRO A 202 -30.83 21.25 0.47
CA PRO A 202 -31.23 22.35 -0.42
C PRO A 202 -30.03 23.15 -0.97
N LEU A 203 -28.94 23.25 -0.20
CA LEU A 203 -27.68 23.81 -0.66
C LEU A 203 -27.01 22.90 -1.71
N GLY A 204 -27.19 21.58 -1.54
CA GLY A 204 -26.87 20.57 -2.54
C GLY A 204 -27.56 20.83 -3.87
N LYS A 205 -28.87 21.12 -3.88
CA LYS A 205 -29.62 21.40 -5.12
C LYS A 205 -29.09 22.60 -5.92
N LEU A 206 -28.58 23.64 -5.24
CA LEU A 206 -28.01 24.82 -5.89
C LEU A 206 -26.63 24.52 -6.51
N ILE A 207 -25.78 23.78 -5.79
CA ILE A 207 -24.45 23.36 -6.25
C ILE A 207 -24.54 22.26 -7.30
N THR A 208 -25.57 21.41 -7.25
CA THR A 208 -25.87 20.38 -8.24
C THR A 208 -26.75 20.89 -9.38
N SER A 209 -26.66 22.19 -9.74
CA SER A 209 -27.19 22.58 -11.04
C SER A 209 -26.56 21.64 -12.08
N PRO A 210 -27.37 20.98 -12.93
CA PRO A 210 -26.87 19.90 -13.77
C PRO A 210 -25.71 20.36 -14.66
N VAL A 211 -25.72 21.63 -15.07
CA VAL A 211 -24.66 22.23 -15.88
C VAL A 211 -23.36 22.42 -15.07
N LEU A 212 -23.41 23.05 -13.89
CA LEU A 212 -22.20 23.34 -13.11
C LEU A 212 -21.56 22.06 -12.55
N GLY A 213 -22.38 21.14 -12.04
CA GLY A 213 -21.92 19.86 -11.51
C GLY A 213 -21.24 18.99 -12.57
N ILE A 214 -21.80 18.95 -13.80
CA ILE A 214 -21.19 18.23 -14.92
C ILE A 214 -19.85 18.86 -15.31
N SER A 215 -19.77 20.19 -15.41
CA SER A 215 -18.53 20.90 -15.76
C SER A 215 -17.42 20.67 -14.73
N ILE A 216 -17.72 20.82 -13.43
CA ILE A 216 -16.75 20.56 -12.34
C ILE A 216 -16.27 19.10 -12.40
N TYR A 217 -17.19 18.15 -12.55
CA TYR A 217 -16.83 16.73 -12.65
C TYR A 217 -15.95 16.44 -13.88
N GLN A 218 -16.26 17.01 -15.05
CA GLN A 218 -15.47 16.81 -16.26
C GLN A 218 -14.06 17.39 -16.11
N ILE A 219 -13.92 18.59 -15.56
CA ILE A 219 -12.61 19.20 -15.28
C ILE A 219 -11.82 18.32 -14.30
N ALA A 220 -12.44 17.93 -13.19
CA ALA A 220 -11.82 17.08 -12.18
C ALA A 220 -11.40 15.71 -12.76
N ARG A 221 -12.24 15.11 -13.63
CA ARG A 221 -11.95 13.87 -14.33
C ARG A 221 -10.77 14.03 -15.27
N SER A 222 -10.77 15.03 -16.13
CA SER A 222 -9.67 15.28 -17.08
C SER A 222 -8.35 15.48 -16.36
N LEU A 223 -8.36 16.27 -15.27
CA LEU A 223 -7.18 16.48 -14.44
C LEU A 223 -6.72 15.17 -13.78
N ALA A 224 -7.63 14.41 -13.17
CA ALA A 224 -7.29 13.13 -12.54
C ALA A 224 -6.72 12.13 -13.55
N VAL A 225 -7.28 12.05 -14.76
CA VAL A 225 -6.78 11.19 -15.84
C VAL A 225 -5.39 11.64 -16.30
N GLY A 226 -5.19 12.93 -16.51
CA GLY A 226 -3.89 13.50 -16.91
C GLY A 226 -2.80 13.20 -15.87
N ILE A 227 -3.09 13.44 -14.60
CA ILE A 227 -2.11 13.19 -13.53
C ILE A 227 -1.88 11.69 -13.28
N ALA A 228 -2.86 10.84 -13.55
CA ALA A 228 -2.69 9.39 -13.48
C ALA A 228 -1.93 8.80 -14.67
N TRP A 229 -1.64 9.58 -15.72
CA TRP A 229 -1.01 9.06 -16.93
C TRP A 229 0.39 8.48 -16.71
N PRO A 230 1.31 9.13 -15.96
CA PRO A 230 2.63 8.55 -15.68
C PRO A 230 2.53 7.21 -14.94
N PHE A 231 1.57 7.06 -14.04
CA PHE A 231 1.29 5.77 -13.39
C PHE A 231 0.93 4.67 -14.40
N ARG A 232 0.13 5.01 -15.42
CA ARG A 232 -0.25 4.06 -16.48
C ARG A 232 0.96 3.63 -17.29
N MET A 233 1.88 4.56 -17.59
CA MET A 233 3.14 4.21 -18.25
C MET A 233 3.97 3.26 -17.41
N TRP A 234 4.20 3.61 -16.14
CA TRP A 234 5.06 2.83 -15.25
C TRP A 234 4.48 1.43 -15.00
N SER A 235 3.17 1.36 -14.75
CA SER A 235 2.48 0.07 -14.63
C SER A 235 2.49 -0.74 -15.93
N ALA A 236 2.45 -0.11 -17.11
CA ALA A 236 2.59 -0.82 -18.37
C ALA A 236 3.98 -1.45 -18.54
N LEU A 237 5.03 -0.85 -17.99
CA LEU A 237 6.39 -1.40 -17.97
C LEU A 237 6.55 -2.53 -16.94
N LEU A 238 6.02 -2.34 -15.73
CA LEU A 238 6.17 -3.30 -14.64
C LEU A 238 5.33 -4.56 -14.81
N VAL A 239 4.13 -4.44 -15.40
CA VAL A 239 3.19 -5.54 -15.44
C VAL A 239 3.69 -6.77 -16.23
N PRO A 240 4.30 -6.62 -17.43
CA PRO A 240 4.91 -7.74 -18.14
C PRO A 240 5.99 -8.44 -17.31
N VAL A 241 6.85 -7.67 -16.65
CA VAL A 241 7.95 -8.18 -15.81
C VAL A 241 7.41 -9.00 -14.64
N LEU A 242 6.33 -8.53 -14.00
CA LEU A 242 5.76 -9.19 -12.83
C LEU A 242 4.77 -10.31 -13.17
N ASN A 243 4.40 -10.45 -14.45
CA ASN A 243 3.41 -11.40 -14.93
C ASN A 243 2.05 -11.29 -14.20
N THR A 244 1.70 -10.07 -13.77
CA THR A 244 0.52 -9.80 -12.93
C THR A 244 -0.77 -9.60 -13.72
N ARG A 245 -0.67 -9.46 -15.05
CA ARG A 245 -1.82 -9.32 -15.95
C ARG A 245 -2.46 -10.65 -16.34
N LEU A 246 -1.76 -11.77 -16.18
CA LEU A 246 -2.31 -13.07 -16.52
C LEU A 246 -3.42 -13.44 -15.53
N SER A 247 -4.65 -13.33 -16.01
CA SER A 247 -5.80 -13.97 -15.39
C SER A 247 -5.62 -15.49 -15.43
N PHE A 248 -6.38 -16.20 -14.60
CA PHE A 248 -6.55 -17.62 -14.83
C PHE A 248 -7.17 -17.88 -16.22
N ASN A 249 -6.96 -19.09 -16.75
CA ASN A 249 -7.60 -19.50 -18.00
C ASN A 249 -9.13 -19.53 -17.82
N ALA A 250 -9.88 -19.44 -18.94
CA ALA A 250 -11.33 -19.35 -18.89
C ALA A 250 -11.96 -20.53 -18.14
N GLU A 251 -11.50 -21.75 -18.43
CA GLU A 251 -11.97 -22.99 -17.79
C GLU A 251 -11.85 -22.94 -16.25
N PHE A 252 -10.69 -22.55 -15.71
CA PHE A 252 -10.49 -22.43 -14.27
C PHE A 252 -11.38 -21.35 -13.66
N ARG A 253 -11.58 -20.22 -14.34
CA ARG A 253 -12.47 -19.16 -13.84
C ARG A 253 -13.91 -19.63 -13.76
N ASP A 254 -14.37 -20.37 -14.77
CA ASP A 254 -15.74 -20.90 -14.79
C ASP A 254 -15.92 -21.95 -13.69
N LYS A 255 -14.95 -22.85 -13.51
CA LYS A 255 -14.92 -23.80 -12.38
C LYS A 255 -14.96 -23.09 -11.03
N TYR A 256 -14.14 -22.06 -10.86
CA TYR A 256 -14.12 -21.27 -9.62
C TYR A 256 -15.50 -20.64 -9.34
N LYS A 257 -16.11 -20.00 -10.34
CA LYS A 257 -17.41 -19.34 -10.19
C LYS A 257 -18.51 -20.33 -9.82
N ASP A 258 -18.56 -21.48 -10.49
CA ASP A 258 -19.53 -22.55 -10.21
C ASP A 258 -19.37 -23.09 -8.78
N GLN A 259 -18.15 -23.43 -8.38
CA GLN A 259 -17.86 -23.94 -7.03
C GLN A 259 -18.17 -22.90 -5.96
N PHE A 260 -17.85 -21.63 -6.20
CA PHE A 260 -18.12 -20.53 -5.28
C PHE A 260 -19.64 -20.30 -5.10
N GLU A 261 -20.41 -20.26 -6.20
CA GLU A 261 -21.88 -20.11 -6.14
C GLU A 261 -22.52 -21.33 -5.46
N ARG A 262 -22.05 -22.53 -5.76
CA ARG A 262 -22.56 -23.77 -5.15
C ARG A 262 -22.32 -23.83 -3.63
N LEU A 263 -21.10 -23.51 -3.19
CA LEU A 263 -20.73 -23.64 -1.78
C LEU A 263 -21.28 -22.50 -0.91
N PHE A 264 -21.31 -21.28 -1.43
CA PHE A 264 -21.65 -20.09 -0.64
C PHE A 264 -23.01 -19.47 -1.01
N GLY A 265 -23.66 -19.91 -2.08
CA GLY A 265 -24.92 -19.32 -2.55
C GLY A 265 -24.76 -17.88 -3.07
N LEU A 266 -23.53 -17.47 -3.40
CA LEU A 266 -23.20 -16.13 -3.87
C LEU A 266 -22.59 -16.18 -5.26
N ASP A 267 -23.05 -15.30 -6.15
CA ASP A 267 -22.39 -15.14 -7.44
C ASP A 267 -21.00 -14.52 -7.23
N ALA A 268 -19.97 -15.25 -7.64
CA ALA A 268 -18.57 -14.85 -7.46
C ALA A 268 -18.24 -13.55 -8.20
N GLU A 269 -18.99 -13.20 -9.24
CA GLU A 269 -18.88 -11.87 -9.83
C GLU A 269 -19.19 -10.84 -8.76
N TYR A 270 -20.33 -10.91 -8.07
CA TYR A 270 -20.86 -9.88 -7.15
C TYR A 270 -20.39 -9.98 -5.71
N ALA A 271 -19.64 -11.01 -5.36
CA ALA A 271 -19.20 -11.27 -3.99
C ALA A 271 -18.15 -10.28 -3.45
N GLU A 272 -17.58 -9.40 -4.30
CA GLU A 272 -16.55 -8.43 -3.91
C GLU A 272 -15.40 -9.09 -3.09
N SER A 273 -15.07 -8.55 -1.92
CA SER A 273 -14.06 -9.09 -1.02
C SER A 273 -14.42 -10.45 -0.43
N ASN A 274 -15.67 -10.91 -0.53
CA ASN A 274 -16.04 -12.25 -0.09
C ASN A 274 -15.43 -13.33 -0.98
N ASN A 275 -15.10 -13.03 -2.25
CA ASN A 275 -14.26 -13.92 -3.07
C ASN A 275 -12.98 -14.30 -2.35
N TYR A 276 -12.38 -13.36 -1.65
CA TYR A 276 -11.15 -13.57 -0.92
C TYR A 276 -11.41 -14.20 0.46
N TRP A 277 -12.27 -13.60 1.28
CA TRP A 277 -12.42 -14.04 2.68
C TRP A 277 -13.10 -15.40 2.81
N MET A 278 -14.13 -15.70 2.00
CA MET A 278 -14.82 -16.99 2.07
C MET A 278 -13.93 -18.13 1.58
N THR A 279 -13.17 -17.91 0.51
CA THR A 279 -12.23 -18.91 0.01
C THR A 279 -11.10 -19.17 1.01
N TYR A 280 -10.58 -18.11 1.65
CA TYR A 280 -9.59 -18.23 2.71
C TYR A 280 -10.11 -19.03 3.91
N CYS A 281 -11.30 -18.70 4.42
CA CYS A 281 -11.92 -19.43 5.52
C CYS A 281 -12.16 -20.90 5.15
N TYR A 282 -12.64 -21.16 3.94
CA TYR A 282 -12.89 -22.52 3.45
C TYR A 282 -11.61 -23.35 3.36
N VAL A 283 -10.55 -22.81 2.75
CA VAL A 283 -9.23 -23.48 2.68
C VAL A 283 -8.68 -23.72 4.09
N SER A 284 -8.84 -22.74 4.98
CA SER A 284 -8.37 -22.84 6.37
C SER A 284 -9.05 -23.95 7.17
N GLN A 285 -10.35 -24.13 6.97
CA GLN A 285 -11.12 -25.18 7.64
C GLN A 285 -10.88 -26.57 7.06
N ARG A 286 -10.69 -26.67 5.73
CA ARG A 286 -10.64 -27.96 5.03
C ARG A 286 -9.22 -28.55 4.92
N ALA A 287 -8.21 -27.70 4.81
CA ALA A 287 -6.83 -28.15 4.67
C ALA A 287 -5.88 -27.29 5.53
N PRO A 288 -5.78 -27.55 6.85
CA PRO A 288 -4.95 -26.75 7.75
C PRO A 288 -3.48 -26.67 7.32
N SER A 289 -2.93 -27.73 6.75
CA SER A 289 -1.56 -27.74 6.20
C SER A 289 -1.38 -26.73 5.06
N LEU A 290 -2.35 -26.65 4.15
CA LEU A 290 -2.34 -25.70 3.05
C LEU A 290 -2.59 -24.26 3.53
N ALA A 291 -3.45 -24.10 4.53
CA ALA A 291 -3.69 -22.83 5.20
C ALA A 291 -2.40 -22.25 5.82
N LEU A 292 -1.56 -23.11 6.43
CA LEU A 292 -0.24 -22.70 6.93
C LEU A 292 0.67 -22.19 5.80
N VAL A 293 0.63 -22.82 4.61
CA VAL A 293 1.40 -22.34 3.45
C VAL A 293 0.87 -20.99 2.95
N VAL A 294 -0.45 -20.84 2.85
CA VAL A 294 -1.09 -19.56 2.47
C VAL A 294 -0.71 -18.46 3.46
N LYS A 295 -0.77 -18.75 4.77
CA LYS A 295 -0.37 -17.81 5.84
C LYS A 295 1.13 -17.44 5.78
N ARG A 296 2.01 -18.36 5.38
CA ARG A 296 3.44 -18.04 5.16
C ARG A 296 3.61 -17.04 4.02
N TRP A 297 2.92 -17.23 2.89
CA TRP A 297 2.94 -16.25 1.80
C TRP A 297 2.35 -14.91 2.20
N GLU A 298 1.30 -14.92 3.02
CA GLU A 298 0.73 -13.71 3.62
C GLU A 298 1.78 -12.94 4.41
N THR A 299 2.45 -13.64 5.31
CA THR A 299 3.53 -13.08 6.14
C THR A 299 4.63 -12.46 5.28
N LEU A 300 5.09 -13.17 4.24
CA LEU A 300 6.18 -12.70 3.39
C LEU A 300 5.81 -11.44 2.62
N TYR A 301 4.59 -11.34 2.07
CA TYR A 301 4.20 -10.13 1.37
C TYR A 301 3.99 -8.96 2.35
N LEU A 302 3.41 -9.20 3.54
CA LEU A 302 3.24 -8.18 4.58
C LEU A 302 4.60 -7.66 5.06
N PHE A 303 5.56 -8.55 5.25
CA PHE A 303 6.94 -8.20 5.57
C PHE A 303 7.55 -7.29 4.50
N SER A 304 7.43 -7.67 3.22
CA SER A 304 7.92 -6.87 2.10
C SER A 304 7.24 -5.48 2.04
N ARG A 305 5.93 -5.41 2.30
CA ARG A 305 5.16 -4.17 2.35
C ARG A 305 5.64 -3.22 3.46
N ASN A 306 5.87 -3.77 4.65
CA ASN A 306 6.31 -2.99 5.81
C ASN A 306 7.77 -2.54 5.64
N LEU A 307 8.63 -3.39 5.08
CA LEU A 307 10.02 -3.05 4.81
C LEU A 307 10.16 -1.98 3.71
N ALA A 308 9.34 -2.05 2.66
CA ALA A 308 9.25 -0.97 1.66
C ALA A 308 8.92 0.37 2.32
N THR A 309 7.94 0.37 3.23
CA THR A 309 7.53 1.57 3.97
C THR A 309 8.62 2.06 4.92
N ALA A 310 9.31 1.15 5.62
CA ALA A 310 10.43 1.50 6.50
C ALA A 310 11.56 2.21 5.73
N PHE A 311 11.95 1.69 4.57
CA PHE A 311 12.96 2.32 3.71
C PHE A 311 12.49 3.67 3.15
N PHE A 312 11.21 3.79 2.78
CA PHE A 312 10.65 5.06 2.32
C PHE A 312 10.67 6.13 3.42
N LEU A 313 10.27 5.79 4.64
CA LEU A 313 10.31 6.70 5.79
C LEU A 313 11.76 7.06 6.15
N SER A 314 12.70 6.12 6.02
CA SER A 314 14.13 6.38 6.22
C SER A 314 14.66 7.38 5.19
N PHE A 315 14.28 7.22 3.92
CA PHE A 315 14.59 8.19 2.86
C PHE A 315 14.01 9.58 3.17
N GLN A 316 12.74 9.66 3.57
CA GLN A 316 12.11 10.93 3.95
C GLN A 316 12.82 11.58 5.13
N PHE A 317 13.18 10.80 6.15
CA PHE A 317 13.93 11.30 7.31
C PHE A 317 15.25 11.94 6.89
N VAL A 318 16.06 11.24 6.08
CA VAL A 318 17.35 11.76 5.59
C VAL A 318 17.15 13.05 4.80
N VAL A 319 16.20 13.08 3.88
CA VAL A 319 15.91 14.28 3.07
C VAL A 319 15.47 15.44 3.95
N LEU A 320 14.52 15.23 4.87
CA LEU A 320 14.02 16.27 5.77
C LEU A 320 15.12 16.78 6.72
N TRP A 321 15.93 15.89 7.28
CA TRP A 321 17.06 16.27 8.12
C TRP A 321 18.04 17.14 7.34
N MET A 322 18.33 16.77 6.09
CA MET A 322 19.18 17.54 5.19
C MET A 322 18.56 18.90 4.83
N PHE A 323 17.24 19.04 4.72
CA PHE A 323 16.62 20.36 4.56
C PHE A 323 16.74 21.21 5.84
N ALA A 324 16.44 20.61 7.00
CA ALA A 324 16.48 21.32 8.28
C ALA A 324 17.86 21.90 8.61
N HIS A 325 18.93 21.27 8.12
CA HIS A 325 20.32 21.71 8.35
C HIS A 325 20.97 22.34 7.12
N ALA A 326 20.20 22.78 6.12
CA ALA A 326 20.74 23.31 4.86
C ALA A 326 21.55 24.60 5.05
N SER A 327 21.38 25.31 6.17
CA SER A 327 22.12 26.52 6.54
C SER A 327 23.57 26.25 6.98
N VAL A 328 23.94 25.00 7.28
CA VAL A 328 25.31 24.64 7.65
C VAL A 328 26.12 24.45 6.37
N PRO A 329 27.25 25.16 6.15
CA PRO A 329 28.06 25.01 4.94
C PRO A 329 28.45 23.54 4.69
N ARG A 330 28.02 22.99 3.56
CA ARG A 330 28.17 21.57 3.19
C ARG A 330 29.19 21.35 2.09
N THR A 331 30.45 21.64 2.36
CA THR A 331 31.53 21.46 1.36
C THR A 331 32.29 20.14 1.54
N GLY A 332 31.81 19.23 2.40
CA GLY A 332 32.45 17.93 2.63
C GLY A 332 31.93 16.79 1.75
N PRO A 333 32.79 15.81 1.39
CA PRO A 333 32.42 14.59 0.65
C PRO A 333 31.31 13.78 1.34
N SER A 334 31.11 13.97 2.64
CA SER A 334 30.02 13.37 3.41
C SER A 334 28.63 13.71 2.86
N THR A 335 28.42 14.90 2.29
CA THR A 335 27.08 15.31 1.80
C THR A 335 26.66 14.53 0.56
N ALA A 336 27.58 14.35 -0.39
CA ALA A 336 27.34 13.52 -1.57
C ALA A 336 27.04 12.08 -1.16
N THR A 337 27.80 11.51 -0.21
CA THR A 337 27.54 10.16 0.31
C THR A 337 26.13 10.03 0.85
N TRP A 338 25.64 10.99 1.65
CA TRP A 338 24.29 10.94 2.21
C TRP A 338 23.18 11.07 1.17
N LEU A 339 23.39 11.86 0.12
CA LEU A 339 22.46 11.94 -1.00
C LEU A 339 22.34 10.58 -1.71
N TRP A 340 23.47 9.91 -1.94
CA TRP A 340 23.46 8.57 -2.54
C TRP A 340 22.85 7.51 -1.62
N VAL A 341 23.11 7.59 -0.32
CA VAL A 341 22.44 6.72 0.68
C VAL A 341 20.93 6.93 0.64
N ALA A 342 20.45 8.18 0.62
CA ALA A 342 19.03 8.50 0.50
C ALA A 342 18.42 7.91 -0.79
N ALA A 343 19.09 8.07 -1.92
CA ALA A 343 18.66 7.47 -3.19
C ALA A 343 18.62 5.93 -3.13
N GLY A 344 19.62 5.31 -2.49
CA GLY A 344 19.66 3.87 -2.25
C GLY A 344 18.51 3.37 -1.39
N LEU A 345 18.17 4.09 -0.30
CA LEU A 345 17.01 3.79 0.55
C LEU A 345 15.70 3.89 -0.25
N TYR A 346 15.53 4.92 -1.08
CA TYR A 346 14.37 5.03 -1.97
C TYR A 346 14.30 3.88 -2.98
N GLY A 347 15.45 3.51 -3.59
CA GLY A 347 15.55 2.36 -4.49
C GLY A 347 15.14 1.04 -3.82
N LEU A 348 15.61 0.78 -2.60
CA LEU A 348 15.21 -0.38 -1.80
C LEU A 348 13.70 -0.37 -1.50
N SER A 349 13.15 0.79 -1.14
CA SER A 349 11.70 0.95 -0.94
C SER A 349 10.91 0.53 -2.19
N VAL A 350 11.30 1.02 -3.38
CA VAL A 350 10.64 0.66 -4.64
C VAL A 350 10.80 -0.83 -4.94
N LEU A 351 11.99 -1.40 -4.73
CA LEU A 351 12.26 -2.83 -4.93
C LEU A 351 11.36 -3.70 -4.05
N PHE A 352 11.25 -3.40 -2.75
CA PHE A 352 10.39 -4.15 -1.84
C PHE A 352 8.89 -3.91 -2.09
N LEU A 353 8.50 -2.74 -2.62
CA LEU A 353 7.12 -2.50 -3.05
C LEU A 353 6.75 -3.36 -4.27
N ILE A 354 7.66 -3.46 -5.23
CA ILE A 354 7.50 -4.35 -6.41
C ILE A 354 7.44 -5.81 -5.95
N HIS A 355 8.34 -6.22 -5.04
CA HIS A 355 8.37 -7.56 -4.50
C HIS A 355 7.10 -7.91 -3.70
N PHE A 356 6.58 -6.99 -2.89
CA PHE A 356 5.29 -7.10 -2.22
C PHE A 356 4.18 -7.43 -3.22
N TYR A 357 4.05 -6.62 -4.28
CA TYR A 357 2.97 -6.80 -5.25
C TYR A 357 3.10 -8.14 -6.01
N TYR A 358 4.33 -8.53 -6.32
CA TYR A 358 4.62 -9.83 -6.93
C TYR A 358 4.20 -11.00 -6.03
N LEU A 359 4.60 -11.01 -4.75
CA LEU A 359 4.21 -12.03 -3.79
C LEU A 359 2.69 -12.08 -3.59
N TYR A 360 2.07 -10.90 -3.47
CA TYR A 360 0.64 -10.76 -3.22
C TYR A 360 -0.21 -11.32 -4.38
N VAL A 361 0.14 -11.00 -5.63
CA VAL A 361 -0.60 -11.45 -6.81
C VAL A 361 -0.23 -12.88 -7.20
N SER A 362 1.07 -13.16 -7.39
CA SER A 362 1.53 -14.36 -8.07
C SER A 362 1.60 -15.59 -7.18
N TYR A 363 1.89 -15.43 -5.90
CA TYR A 363 1.99 -16.55 -4.96
C TYR A 363 0.75 -16.62 -4.10
N PHE A 364 0.51 -15.59 -3.28
CA PHE A 364 -0.54 -15.62 -2.30
C PHE A 364 -1.94 -15.78 -2.92
N SER A 365 -2.36 -14.83 -3.76
CA SER A 365 -3.70 -14.85 -4.35
C SER A 365 -3.92 -16.06 -5.26
N LYS A 366 -2.94 -16.40 -6.11
CA LYS A 366 -3.08 -17.55 -7.02
C LYS A 366 -3.13 -18.88 -6.27
N LEU A 367 -2.28 -19.07 -5.25
CA LEU A 367 -2.30 -20.28 -4.44
C LEU A 367 -3.64 -20.42 -3.73
N LEU A 368 -4.14 -19.35 -3.12
CA LEU A 368 -5.43 -19.37 -2.41
C LEU A 368 -6.57 -19.83 -3.30
N PHE A 369 -6.74 -19.23 -4.48
CA PHE A 369 -7.85 -19.59 -5.37
C PHE A 369 -7.70 -21.00 -5.96
N ARG A 370 -6.49 -21.44 -6.29
CA ARG A 370 -6.24 -22.82 -6.74
C ARG A 370 -6.55 -23.84 -5.64
N SER A 371 -6.14 -23.53 -4.41
CA SER A 371 -6.41 -24.34 -3.23
C SER A 371 -7.92 -24.50 -3.02
N PHE A 372 -8.66 -23.40 -3.13
CA PHE A 372 -10.11 -23.42 -3.01
C PHE A 372 -10.76 -24.33 -4.06
N VAL A 373 -10.45 -24.15 -5.35
CA VAL A 373 -11.05 -24.96 -6.43
C VAL A 373 -10.72 -26.44 -6.25
N PHE A 374 -9.46 -26.77 -5.95
CA PHE A 374 -9.02 -28.15 -5.73
C PHE A 374 -9.79 -28.84 -4.59
N LEU A 375 -9.91 -28.17 -3.44
CA LEU A 375 -10.62 -28.72 -2.28
C LEU A 375 -12.14 -28.80 -2.49
N ALA A 376 -12.70 -27.87 -3.27
CA ALA A 376 -14.12 -27.88 -3.62
C ALA A 376 -14.48 -29.06 -4.56
N GLU A 377 -13.61 -29.36 -5.52
CA GLU A 377 -13.76 -30.51 -6.44
C GLU A 377 -13.67 -31.85 -5.70
N GLU A 378 -12.77 -31.98 -4.72
CA GLU A 378 -12.60 -33.21 -3.94
C GLU A 378 -13.86 -33.57 -3.12
N GLN A 379 -14.57 -32.58 -2.58
CA GLN A 379 -15.81 -32.81 -1.83
C GLN A 379 -17.01 -33.16 -2.70
N HIS A 380 -16.98 -32.72 -3.95
CA HIS A 380 -18.05 -32.90 -4.91
C HIS A 380 -17.47 -33.40 -6.23
N PRO A 381 -16.92 -34.63 -6.26
CA PRO A 381 -16.45 -35.21 -7.51
C PRO A 381 -17.61 -35.19 -8.49
N LEU A 382 -17.33 -34.79 -9.73
CA LEU A 382 -18.29 -34.50 -10.82
C LEU A 382 -19.24 -35.66 -11.20
N GLY A 383 -19.33 -36.72 -10.40
CA GLY A 383 -20.08 -37.95 -10.61
C GLY A 383 -21.60 -37.87 -10.41
N ARG A 384 -22.19 -36.68 -10.22
CA ARG A 384 -23.63 -36.51 -10.47
C ARG A 384 -23.81 -35.28 -11.35
N PRO A 385 -24.10 -35.43 -12.65
CA PRO A 385 -24.57 -34.32 -13.46
C PRO A 385 -25.83 -33.80 -12.79
N HIS A 386 -25.69 -32.72 -12.01
CA HIS A 386 -26.84 -31.93 -11.62
C HIS A 386 -27.43 -31.46 -12.94
N ALA A 387 -28.54 -32.09 -13.33
CA ALA A 387 -29.32 -31.70 -14.48
C ALA A 387 -29.37 -30.17 -14.47
N MET A 388 -28.68 -29.57 -15.44
CA MET A 388 -28.61 -28.12 -15.63
C MET A 388 -30.05 -27.65 -15.55
N ARG A 389 -30.44 -27.07 -14.41
CA ARG A 389 -31.70 -26.36 -14.28
C ARG A 389 -31.53 -25.20 -15.24
N SER A 390 -32.02 -25.39 -16.46
CA SER A 390 -31.96 -24.42 -17.52
C SER A 390 -32.44 -23.10 -16.93
N ARG A 391 -31.57 -22.09 -16.97
CA ARG A 391 -31.85 -20.71 -16.56
C ARG A 391 -32.89 -20.05 -17.50
N ALA A 392 -33.73 -20.83 -18.18
CA ALA A 392 -34.73 -20.42 -19.15
C ALA A 392 -35.97 -19.73 -18.52
N GLY A 393 -36.02 -19.56 -17.20
CA GLY A 393 -37.20 -19.04 -16.50
C GLY A 393 -37.10 -17.64 -15.90
N ARG A 394 -35.97 -16.92 -16.00
CA ARG A 394 -35.90 -15.54 -15.45
C ARG A 394 -36.36 -14.55 -16.51
N GLY A 395 -37.64 -14.23 -16.37
CA GLY A 395 -38.43 -13.31 -17.18
C GLY A 395 -37.74 -12.04 -17.62
N ALA A 396 -38.00 -11.72 -18.88
CA ALA A 396 -38.11 -10.36 -19.38
C ALA A 396 -39.00 -9.51 -18.45
N PRO A 397 -38.56 -8.29 -18.17
CA PRO A 397 -39.39 -7.12 -18.38
C PRO A 397 -38.98 -6.36 -19.65
#